data_AF-A0A2E6H9I6-F1
#
_entry.id   AF-A0A2E6H9I6-F1
#
_cell.length_a   1.000
_cell.length_b   1.000
_cell.length_c   1.000
_cell.angle_alpha   90.00
_cell.angle_beta   90.00
_cell.angle_gamma   90.00
#
_symmetry.space_group_name_H-M   'P 1'
#
loop_
_entity.id
_entity.type
_entity.pdbx_description
1 polymer ?
#
loop_
_entity_poly.entity_id
_entity_poly.type
_entity_poly.pdbx_seq_one_letter_code
_entity_poly.pdbx_strand_id
1 'polypeptide(L)'
;METLKKMMLLVVLALTTNVFAYVDRSEDTSSSLSNKYTGEYLVTALGQSSLNADKVTHIIVVGSSMKKDSDQFLQSGLIQGYKYREMYPSHQVVVITAPDVKGADNDEVFMRFNLPIIKQVDVTLNVYNLVNEMLFFKQIASFDYYGHSSPWAIKLAKKDGTIEPGSHKSTLQKVIPRFTKYAYATLNGCNGGFNIAPELSTVWGIPASGSLTSTQFERLQVDGFYKKSDRDDSQKLSVNTLSFKDALDCKVGVCWRLKTARKNYSSYWGNFKDGGLSFPKFFCNFDNSDKRCEKAMALQLFSFPSVKAIDKNANLEDYKTVLFDYLCSTAKDKNYFKNCVNGIKNAIANNTNRFQAHPGNALQCDFKGCNARIKCKKKIFGSGPRGGSCKVITTVNSNPTTLVREYKAFIEGFQLLK
;
A
#
# COMPACT_ATOMS: atom_id res chain seq x y z
N MET A 1 -31.65 18.21 49.28
CA MET A 1 -31.93 17.56 47.98
C MET A 1 -31.26 18.27 46.78
N GLU A 2 -30.47 19.34 47.00
CA GLU A 2 -29.72 20.05 45.93
C GLU A 2 -28.22 19.71 45.87
N THR A 3 -27.67 19.07 46.90
CA THR A 3 -26.26 18.67 46.97
C THR A 3 -25.96 17.37 46.21
N LEU A 4 -26.96 16.55 45.89
CA LEU A 4 -26.78 15.32 45.11
C LEU A 4 -26.72 15.57 43.58
N LYS A 5 -27.23 16.71 43.10
CA LYS A 5 -27.19 17.07 41.66
C LYS A 5 -25.85 17.63 41.19
N LYS A 6 -25.00 18.13 42.10
CA LYS A 6 -23.68 18.69 41.75
C LYS A 6 -22.55 17.66 41.70
N MET A 7 -22.67 16.51 42.34
CA MET A 7 -21.69 15.41 42.20
C MET A 7 -21.86 14.58 40.91
N MET A 8 -23.04 14.61 40.29
CA MET A 8 -23.29 13.86 39.05
C MET A 8 -22.78 14.58 37.79
N LEU A 9 -22.44 15.87 37.89
CA LEU A 9 -21.94 16.67 36.76
C LEU A 9 -20.40 16.67 36.64
N LEU A 10 -19.69 16.20 37.67
CA LEU A 10 -18.21 16.14 37.69
C LEU A 10 -17.64 14.77 37.29
N VAL A 11 -18.49 13.74 37.16
CA VAL A 11 -18.11 12.41 36.66
C VAL A 11 -18.33 12.27 35.13
N VAL A 12 -19.03 13.23 34.51
CA VAL A 12 -19.34 13.21 33.06
C VAL A 12 -18.28 13.95 32.20
N LEU A 13 -17.33 14.65 32.80
CA LEU A 13 -16.30 15.43 32.08
C LEU A 13 -14.88 14.83 32.09
N ALA A 14 -14.68 13.61 32.58
CA ALA A 14 -13.36 12.98 32.68
C ALA A 14 -13.20 11.65 31.90
N LEU A 15 -14.06 11.36 30.91
CA LEU A 15 -14.02 10.09 30.14
C LEU A 15 -13.96 10.24 28.61
N THR A 16 -13.63 11.41 28.08
CA THR A 16 -13.56 11.63 26.60
C THR A 16 -12.18 11.48 25.98
N THR A 17 -11.22 10.83 26.66
CA THR A 17 -9.96 10.44 26.02
C THR A 17 -9.79 8.93 25.99
N ASN A 18 -9.64 8.41 24.78
CA ASN A 18 -9.13 7.07 24.45
C ASN A 18 -9.95 5.85 24.90
N VAL A 19 -11.04 5.56 24.16
CA VAL A 19 -11.51 4.18 23.97
C VAL A 19 -11.76 3.94 22.48
N PHE A 20 -10.67 3.92 21.70
CA PHE A 20 -10.62 3.35 20.34
C PHE A 20 -9.85 2.05 20.42
N ALA A 21 -10.49 1.00 20.94
CA ALA A 21 -9.98 -0.36 20.94
C ALA A 21 -11.00 -1.27 21.64
N TYR A 22 -11.93 -1.92 20.92
CA TYR A 22 -12.41 -3.22 21.41
C TYR A 22 -13.13 -4.08 20.35
N VAL A 23 -12.70 -5.34 20.38
CA VAL A 23 -13.27 -6.59 19.83
C VAL A 23 -13.02 -6.89 18.35
N ASP A 24 -11.85 -7.48 18.11
CA ASP A 24 -11.66 -8.55 17.14
C ASP A 24 -11.93 -9.88 17.86
N ARG A 25 -13.13 -10.45 17.67
CA ARG A 25 -13.47 -11.83 18.05
C ARG A 25 -13.83 -12.54 16.76
N SER A 26 -12.83 -13.08 16.06
CA SER A 26 -13.02 -14.31 15.31
C SER A 26 -12.59 -15.45 16.20
N GLU A 27 -13.53 -16.34 16.49
CA GLU A 27 -13.36 -17.55 17.28
C GLU A 27 -12.16 -18.38 16.78
N ASP A 28 -11.14 -18.49 17.63
CA ASP A 28 -10.21 -19.63 17.65
C ASP A 28 -10.39 -20.27 19.03
N THR A 29 -11.40 -21.14 19.14
CA THR A 29 -11.52 -22.08 20.27
C THR A 29 -10.54 -23.22 20.03
N SER A 30 -9.26 -22.98 20.28
CA SER A 30 -8.33 -24.05 20.64
C SER A 30 -7.40 -23.54 21.73
N SER A 31 -7.66 -24.00 22.94
CA SER A 31 -6.86 -23.79 24.12
C SER A 31 -5.53 -24.54 23.99
N SER A 32 -4.42 -23.83 24.04
CA SER A 32 -3.34 -24.12 25.01
C SER A 32 -2.21 -23.09 24.88
N LEU A 33 -1.79 -22.61 26.05
CA LEU A 33 -0.57 -21.89 26.37
C LEU A 33 -0.46 -20.43 25.87
N SER A 34 -0.62 -19.57 26.85
CA SER A 34 -0.36 -18.14 26.92
C SER A 34 1.01 -17.72 26.36
N ASN A 35 1.04 -17.30 25.10
CA ASN A 35 1.94 -16.23 24.67
C ASN A 35 1.13 -14.93 24.65
N LYS A 36 1.25 -14.14 25.71
CA LYS A 36 0.79 -12.74 25.72
C LYS A 36 1.57 -11.99 24.64
N TYR A 37 1.03 -11.90 23.44
CA TYR A 37 1.58 -11.05 22.38
C TYR A 37 1.67 -9.60 22.88
N THR A 38 2.90 -9.09 22.98
CA THR A 38 3.29 -7.78 23.55
C THR A 38 3.12 -6.61 22.58
N GLY A 39 2.86 -6.86 21.30
CA GLY A 39 2.72 -5.80 20.29
C GLY A 39 4.03 -5.39 19.61
N GLU A 40 5.15 -6.08 19.86
CA GLU A 40 6.47 -5.66 19.38
C GLU A 40 6.55 -5.37 17.87
N TYR A 41 7.47 -4.47 17.50
CA TYR A 41 7.88 -4.28 16.11
C TYR A 41 9.40 -4.25 15.96
N LEU A 42 9.82 -4.59 14.75
CA LEU A 42 11.20 -4.67 14.34
C LEU A 42 11.52 -3.59 13.29
N VAL A 43 12.76 -3.13 13.32
CA VAL A 43 13.35 -2.27 12.30
C VAL A 43 14.60 -2.95 11.75
N THR A 44 14.66 -3.07 10.43
CA THR A 44 15.83 -3.56 9.69
C THR A 44 16.20 -2.60 8.56
N ALA A 45 17.44 -2.69 8.08
CA ALA A 45 17.86 -2.04 6.86
C ALA A 45 18.50 -3.05 5.91
N LEU A 46 18.03 -3.06 4.66
CA LEU A 46 18.45 -4.08 3.70
C LEU A 46 19.93 -3.90 3.32
N GLY A 47 20.75 -4.90 3.68
CA GLY A 47 22.18 -4.90 3.41
C GLY A 47 23.00 -3.94 4.29
N GLN A 48 22.46 -3.49 5.42
CA GLN A 48 23.14 -2.61 6.37
C GLN A 48 22.93 -3.10 7.80
N SER A 49 23.92 -2.94 8.67
CA SER A 49 23.86 -3.32 10.09
C SER A 49 23.45 -2.17 11.02
N SER A 50 23.36 -0.95 10.52
CA SER A 50 23.03 0.25 11.30
C SER A 50 22.26 1.27 10.45
N LEU A 51 21.46 2.12 11.09
CA LEU A 51 20.74 3.21 10.42
C LEU A 51 21.58 4.50 10.38
N ASN A 52 21.53 5.23 9.26
CA ASN A 52 22.13 6.55 9.12
C ASN A 52 21.04 7.61 8.84
N ALA A 53 20.91 8.59 9.72
CA ALA A 53 19.91 9.66 9.64
C ALA A 53 20.10 10.61 8.44
N ASP A 54 21.33 10.77 7.95
CA ASP A 54 21.69 11.71 6.88
C ASP A 54 21.47 11.14 5.48
N LYS A 55 21.42 9.80 5.34
CA LYS A 55 21.17 9.16 4.05
C LYS A 55 19.73 9.34 3.60
N VAL A 56 19.55 9.56 2.29
CA VAL A 56 18.23 9.48 1.66
C VAL A 56 17.67 8.09 1.89
N THR A 57 16.46 8.03 2.44
CA THR A 57 15.86 6.80 2.97
C THR A 57 14.55 6.47 2.28
N HIS A 58 14.40 5.21 1.89
CA HIS A 58 13.13 4.60 1.48
C HIS A 58 12.57 3.82 2.66
N ILE A 59 11.35 4.13 3.08
CA ILE A 59 10.69 3.51 4.23
C ILE A 59 9.63 2.54 3.73
N ILE A 60 9.79 1.27 4.09
CA ILE A 60 8.83 0.20 3.81
C ILE A 60 8.18 -0.17 5.13
N VAL A 61 6.85 -0.07 5.19
CA VAL A 61 6.08 -0.45 6.37
C VAL A 61 5.27 -1.69 6.05
N VAL A 62 5.50 -2.77 6.79
CA VAL A 62 4.76 -4.01 6.64
C VAL A 62 3.85 -4.18 7.85
N GLY A 63 2.54 -4.14 7.59
CA GLY A 63 1.52 -4.32 8.62
C GLY A 63 1.34 -5.79 9.01
N SER A 64 0.65 -6.03 10.13
CA SER A 64 0.28 -7.39 10.55
C SER A 64 -0.56 -8.08 9.49
N SER A 65 -0.26 -9.35 9.21
CA SER A 65 -1.06 -10.23 8.37
C SER A 65 -1.99 -11.09 9.22
N MET A 66 -2.84 -11.90 8.58
CA MET A 66 -3.71 -12.86 9.26
C MET A 66 -3.60 -14.18 8.49
N LYS A 67 -3.29 -15.31 9.16
CA LYS A 67 -3.32 -16.71 8.65
C LYS A 67 -2.06 -17.19 7.88
N LYS A 68 -2.13 -18.42 7.32
CA LYS A 68 -1.00 -19.25 6.82
C LYS A 68 -0.18 -18.67 5.64
N ASP A 69 -0.66 -17.65 4.93
CA ASP A 69 0.05 -16.95 3.84
C ASP A 69 0.59 -15.58 4.30
N SER A 70 0.83 -15.45 5.59
CA SER A 70 1.10 -14.21 6.32
C SER A 70 2.36 -13.44 5.90
N ASP A 71 3.37 -14.12 5.35
CA ASP A 71 4.63 -13.46 4.98
C ASP A 71 4.58 -12.80 3.59
N GLN A 72 3.50 -12.99 2.82
CA GLN A 72 3.39 -12.43 1.46
C GLN A 72 3.42 -10.89 1.45
N PHE A 73 2.90 -10.22 2.50
CA PHE A 73 3.07 -8.77 2.65
C PHE A 73 4.53 -8.39 2.88
N LEU A 74 5.23 -9.12 3.74
CA LEU A 74 6.67 -8.90 3.99
C LEU A 74 7.46 -9.11 2.70
N GLN A 75 7.27 -10.23 2.00
CA GLN A 75 7.91 -10.50 0.72
C GLN A 75 7.60 -9.41 -0.33
N SER A 76 6.35 -8.94 -0.40
CA SER A 76 5.96 -7.83 -1.30
C SER A 76 6.64 -6.51 -0.94
N GLY A 77 6.92 -6.27 0.34
CA GLY A 77 7.75 -5.15 0.78
C GLY A 77 9.23 -5.36 0.45
N LEU A 78 9.75 -6.58 0.67
CA LEU A 78 11.15 -6.90 0.42
C LEU A 78 11.52 -6.76 -1.06
N ILE A 79 10.70 -7.28 -1.99
CA ILE A 79 10.96 -7.14 -3.43
C ILE A 79 11.06 -5.66 -3.85
N GLN A 80 10.20 -4.79 -3.29
CA GLN A 80 10.27 -3.34 -3.51
C GLN A 80 11.54 -2.75 -2.91
N GLY A 81 11.93 -3.20 -1.71
CA GLY A 81 13.16 -2.77 -1.06
C GLY A 81 14.43 -3.14 -1.82
N TYR A 82 14.50 -4.35 -2.37
CA TYR A 82 15.60 -4.76 -3.24
C TYR A 82 15.62 -3.95 -4.54
N LYS A 83 14.46 -3.56 -5.10
CA LYS A 83 14.41 -2.64 -6.24
C LYS A 83 14.98 -1.27 -5.89
N TYR A 84 14.70 -0.73 -4.71
CA TYR A 84 15.33 0.51 -4.25
C TYR A 84 16.85 0.39 -4.14
N ARG A 85 17.37 -0.74 -3.63
CA ARG A 85 18.82 -0.96 -3.54
C ARG A 85 19.51 -1.00 -4.90
N GLU A 86 18.91 -1.64 -5.89
CA GLU A 86 19.43 -1.68 -7.25
C GLU A 86 19.39 -0.29 -7.90
N MET A 87 18.28 0.44 -7.72
CA MET A 87 18.06 1.75 -8.33
C MET A 87 18.89 2.87 -7.70
N TYR A 88 19.05 2.81 -6.38
CA TYR A 88 19.65 3.87 -5.57
C TYR A 88 20.67 3.28 -4.58
N PRO A 89 21.85 2.82 -5.05
CA PRO A 89 22.83 2.15 -4.20
C PRO A 89 23.40 3.06 -3.08
N SER A 90 23.33 4.38 -3.24
CA SER A 90 23.72 5.36 -2.20
C SER A 90 22.63 5.62 -1.15
N HIS A 91 21.38 5.19 -1.39
CA HIS A 91 20.28 5.37 -0.46
C HIS A 91 20.24 4.24 0.57
N GLN A 92 19.48 4.46 1.64
CA GLN A 92 19.16 3.45 2.63
C GLN A 92 17.73 2.95 2.42
N VAL A 93 17.50 1.65 2.64
CA VAL A 93 16.16 1.04 2.58
C VAL A 93 15.86 0.45 3.94
N VAL A 94 14.84 1.00 4.61
CA VAL A 94 14.45 0.64 5.97
C VAL A 94 13.12 -0.08 5.91
N VAL A 95 13.03 -1.23 6.59
CA VAL A 95 11.77 -1.96 6.76
C VAL A 95 11.37 -1.88 8.22
N ILE A 96 10.18 -1.35 8.47
CA ILE A 96 9.53 -1.28 9.79
C ILE A 96 8.36 -2.23 9.76
N THR A 97 8.34 -3.23 10.63
CA THR A 97 7.35 -4.31 10.55
C THR A 97 7.00 -4.85 11.92
N ALA A 98 5.74 -5.22 12.09
CA ALA A 98 5.28 -6.08 13.16
C ALA A 98 4.75 -7.36 12.51
N PRO A 99 5.64 -8.25 12.02
CA PRO A 99 5.22 -9.40 11.24
C PRO A 99 4.33 -10.29 12.10
N ASP A 100 3.28 -10.81 11.49
CA ASP A 100 2.40 -11.78 12.13
C ASP A 100 2.39 -13.06 11.30
N VAL A 101 3.50 -13.80 11.35
CA VAL A 101 3.62 -15.01 10.57
C VAL A 101 3.07 -16.21 11.36
N LYS A 102 2.04 -16.87 10.83
CA LYS A 102 1.43 -18.00 11.53
C LYS A 102 2.46 -19.12 11.71
N GLY A 103 2.73 -19.48 12.96
CA GLY A 103 3.61 -20.59 13.32
C GLY A 103 5.10 -20.27 13.20
N ALA A 104 5.47 -19.00 13.16
CA ALA A 104 6.84 -18.54 13.28
C ALA A 104 6.88 -17.30 14.19
N ASP A 105 7.91 -17.17 15.01
CA ASP A 105 8.19 -15.91 15.70
C ASP A 105 8.90 -14.92 14.76
N ASN A 106 9.12 -13.70 15.25
CA ASN A 106 9.69 -12.64 14.43
C ASN A 106 11.16 -12.90 14.04
N ASP A 107 11.94 -13.52 14.92
CA ASP A 107 13.35 -13.83 14.70
C ASP A 107 13.51 -14.90 13.62
N GLU A 108 12.68 -15.96 13.68
CA GLU A 108 12.61 -16.99 12.65
C GLU A 108 12.27 -16.41 11.27
N VAL A 109 11.34 -15.45 11.22
CA VAL A 109 10.96 -14.77 9.97
C VAL A 109 12.12 -13.95 9.43
N PHE A 110 12.83 -13.20 10.28
CA PHE A 110 13.96 -12.37 9.84
C PHE A 110 15.15 -13.22 9.40
N MET A 111 15.46 -14.29 10.14
CA MET A 111 16.49 -15.26 9.78
C MET A 111 16.18 -15.92 8.42
N ARG A 112 14.91 -16.30 8.18
CA ARG A 112 14.47 -16.90 6.90
C ARG A 112 14.81 -16.03 5.69
N PHE A 113 14.64 -14.71 5.82
CA PHE A 113 14.88 -13.75 4.74
C PHE A 113 16.26 -13.06 4.83
N ASN A 114 17.14 -13.53 5.73
CA ASN A 114 18.46 -12.96 5.99
C ASN A 114 18.42 -11.43 6.28
N LEU A 115 17.50 -11.03 7.14
CA LEU A 115 17.30 -9.62 7.53
C LEU A 115 18.00 -9.34 8.86
N PRO A 116 18.94 -8.37 8.92
CA PRO A 116 19.55 -7.99 10.19
C PRO A 116 18.54 -7.22 11.06
N ILE A 117 18.36 -7.63 12.31
CA ILE A 117 17.57 -6.85 13.28
C ILE A 117 18.43 -5.70 13.78
N ILE A 118 18.06 -4.47 13.44
CA ILE A 118 18.77 -3.26 13.92
C ILE A 118 18.14 -2.75 15.21
N LYS A 119 16.81 -2.84 15.31
CA LYS A 119 16.05 -2.43 16.49
C LYS A 119 14.88 -3.38 16.69
N GLN A 120 14.70 -3.81 17.94
CA GLN A 120 13.48 -4.45 18.42
C GLN A 120 12.86 -3.51 19.45
N VAL A 121 11.56 -3.27 19.33
CA VAL A 121 10.84 -2.34 20.21
C VAL A 121 9.63 -3.05 20.79
N ASP A 122 9.62 -3.19 22.11
CA ASP A 122 8.62 -3.94 22.87
C ASP A 122 7.32 -3.14 23.09
N VAL A 123 6.84 -2.45 22.06
CA VAL A 123 5.58 -1.71 22.07
C VAL A 123 4.84 -1.90 20.75
N THR A 124 3.52 -1.72 20.76
CA THR A 124 2.68 -1.74 19.54
C THR A 124 3.16 -0.76 18.47
N LEU A 125 3.38 -1.24 17.24
CA LEU A 125 3.52 -0.34 16.09
C LEU A 125 2.20 0.37 15.80
N ASN A 126 2.12 1.62 16.25
CA ASN A 126 1.02 2.54 15.98
C ASN A 126 1.53 3.78 15.23
N VAL A 127 0.64 4.71 14.90
CA VAL A 127 1.02 5.93 14.15
C VAL A 127 2.10 6.77 14.87
N TYR A 128 2.08 6.85 16.20
CA TYR A 128 3.01 7.66 16.98
C TYR A 128 4.40 7.07 16.94
N ASN A 129 4.50 5.76 17.17
CA ASN A 129 5.76 5.03 17.13
C ASN A 129 6.34 5.01 15.71
N LEU A 130 5.50 4.79 14.68
CA LEU A 130 5.94 4.89 13.30
C LEU A 130 6.48 6.28 12.95
N VAL A 131 5.77 7.35 13.32
CA VAL A 131 6.25 8.72 13.09
C VAL A 131 7.54 8.97 13.84
N ASN A 132 7.71 8.46 15.06
CA ASN A 132 8.97 8.58 15.80
C ASN A 132 10.13 7.89 15.06
N GLU A 133 9.93 6.70 14.50
CA GLU A 133 10.96 6.06 13.66
C GLU A 133 11.25 6.87 12.39
N MET A 134 10.22 7.43 11.74
CA MET A 134 10.41 8.26 10.54
C MET A 134 11.16 9.56 10.85
N LEU A 135 10.95 10.15 12.02
CA LEU A 135 11.58 11.41 12.44
C LEU A 135 13.09 11.30 12.65
N PHE A 136 13.63 10.08 12.81
CA PHE A 136 15.06 9.82 12.84
C PHE A 136 15.75 10.25 11.53
N PHE A 137 15.09 10.08 10.38
CA PHE A 137 15.68 10.37 9.08
C PHE A 137 15.51 11.84 8.69
N LYS A 138 16.57 12.43 8.12
CA LYS A 138 16.53 13.80 7.60
C LYS A 138 15.95 13.88 6.19
N GLN A 139 15.99 12.78 5.42
CA GLN A 139 15.61 12.74 4.01
C GLN A 139 14.86 11.43 3.69
N ILE A 140 13.56 11.52 3.47
CA ILE A 140 12.67 10.39 3.14
C ILE A 140 12.22 10.54 1.69
N ALA A 141 12.62 9.61 0.83
CA ALA A 141 12.28 9.60 -0.60
C ALA A 141 11.03 8.76 -0.92
N SER A 142 10.68 7.78 -0.10
CA SER A 142 9.42 7.06 -0.27
C SER A 142 8.87 6.52 1.04
N PHE A 143 7.55 6.35 1.07
CA PHE A 143 6.81 5.61 2.08
C PHE A 143 5.96 4.53 1.40
N ASP A 144 6.29 3.26 1.57
CA ASP A 144 5.59 2.15 0.93
C ASP A 144 4.98 1.23 1.98
N TYR A 145 3.65 1.25 2.08
CA TYR A 145 2.92 0.39 3.00
C TYR A 145 2.47 -0.89 2.32
N TYR A 146 2.62 -2.03 2.99
CA TYR A 146 2.12 -3.34 2.59
C TYR A 146 1.34 -3.97 3.74
N GLY A 147 0.04 -4.20 3.54
CA GLY A 147 -0.76 -4.84 4.58
C GLY A 147 -2.26 -4.70 4.37
N HIS A 148 -3.00 -5.02 5.42
CA HIS A 148 -4.45 -4.84 5.42
C HIS A 148 -4.81 -3.36 5.53
N SER A 149 -5.78 -2.94 4.72
CA SER A 149 -6.37 -1.63 4.81
C SER A 149 -7.87 -1.68 4.57
N SER A 150 -8.53 -0.66 5.09
CA SER A 150 -9.91 -0.32 4.84
C SER A 150 -9.95 0.98 4.03
N PRO A 151 -11.14 1.51 3.73
CA PRO A 151 -11.24 2.86 3.19
C PRO A 151 -10.77 4.00 4.10
N TRP A 152 -10.65 3.78 5.41
CA TRP A 152 -10.40 4.84 6.41
C TRP A 152 -9.10 4.65 7.19
N ALA A 153 -8.64 3.41 7.31
CA ALA A 153 -7.50 3.05 8.14
C ALA A 153 -6.61 1.99 7.48
N ILE A 154 -5.29 2.13 7.62
CA ILE A 154 -4.32 1.04 7.40
C ILE A 154 -3.99 0.38 8.74
N LYS A 155 -3.76 -0.95 8.74
CA LYS A 155 -3.48 -1.74 9.94
C LYS A 155 -1.98 -2.01 10.07
N LEU A 156 -1.33 -1.36 11.03
CA LEU A 156 0.11 -1.51 11.31
C LEU A 156 0.42 -2.76 12.15
N ALA A 157 -0.42 -3.09 13.14
CA ALA A 157 -0.19 -4.20 14.07
C ALA A 157 -1.49 -4.92 14.45
N LYS A 158 -1.38 -6.05 15.17
CA LYS A 158 -2.53 -6.87 15.61
C LYS A 158 -3.53 -6.10 16.47
N LYS A 159 -3.04 -5.30 17.43
CA LYS A 159 -3.84 -4.52 18.40
C LYS A 159 -3.62 -3.04 18.14
N ASP A 160 -4.68 -2.25 18.02
CA ASP A 160 -4.76 -0.77 18.10
C ASP A 160 -3.76 0.06 17.27
N GLY A 161 -2.96 -0.60 16.44
CA GLY A 161 -1.98 0.00 15.55
C GLY A 161 -2.63 0.29 14.22
N THR A 162 -3.15 1.50 14.05
CA THR A 162 -3.69 1.97 12.76
C THR A 162 -3.10 3.32 12.38
N ILE A 163 -3.18 3.64 11.09
CA ILE A 163 -3.11 5.03 10.63
C ILE A 163 -4.46 5.40 10.03
N GLU A 164 -5.11 6.38 10.65
CA GLU A 164 -6.29 7.09 10.18
C GLU A 164 -5.88 8.54 9.89
N PRO A 165 -5.63 8.92 8.62
CA PRO A 165 -5.00 10.21 8.31
C PRO A 165 -5.73 11.42 8.89
N GLY A 166 -7.07 11.46 8.82
CA GLY A 166 -7.87 12.50 9.47
C GLY A 166 -7.66 12.59 10.98
N SER A 167 -7.80 11.46 11.70
CA SER A 167 -7.66 11.40 13.17
C SER A 167 -6.23 11.64 13.64
N HIS A 168 -5.23 11.32 12.82
CA HIS A 168 -3.80 11.42 13.15
C HIS A 168 -3.09 12.57 12.44
N LYS A 169 -3.83 13.54 11.90
CA LYS A 169 -3.29 14.63 11.07
C LYS A 169 -2.09 15.32 11.71
N SER A 170 -2.21 15.81 12.94
CA SER A 170 -1.14 16.56 13.62
C SER A 170 0.13 15.72 13.84
N THR A 171 -0.02 14.43 14.14
CA THR A 171 1.11 13.50 14.28
C THR A 171 1.79 13.26 12.94
N LEU A 172 1.01 13.00 11.89
CA LEU A 172 1.52 12.75 10.54
C LEU A 172 2.19 13.97 9.91
N GLN A 173 1.75 15.19 10.24
CA GLN A 173 2.37 16.41 9.72
C GLN A 173 3.80 16.62 10.22
N LYS A 174 4.20 15.98 11.34
CA LYS A 174 5.56 16.12 11.88
C LYS A 174 6.65 15.62 10.92
N VAL A 175 6.33 14.66 10.04
CA VAL A 175 7.30 14.10 9.10
C VAL A 175 7.47 14.93 7.82
N ILE A 176 6.63 15.94 7.58
CA ILE A 176 6.69 16.77 6.36
C ILE A 176 8.10 17.32 6.09
N PRO A 177 8.82 17.91 7.06
CA PRO A 177 10.16 18.46 6.82
C PRO A 177 11.21 17.41 6.47
N ARG A 178 10.88 16.11 6.59
CA ARG A 178 11.77 15.00 6.26
C ARG A 178 11.62 14.55 4.81
N PHE A 179 10.49 14.83 4.15
CA PHE A 179 10.28 14.37 2.77
C PHE A 179 11.17 15.12 1.79
N THR A 180 11.78 14.39 0.86
CA THR A 180 12.51 14.99 -0.26
C THR A 180 11.54 15.62 -1.26
N LYS A 181 12.05 16.47 -2.16
CA LYS A 181 11.24 17.21 -3.15
C LYS A 181 10.30 16.33 -3.98
N TYR A 182 10.74 15.12 -4.33
CA TYR A 182 9.99 14.17 -5.16
C TYR A 182 9.57 12.92 -4.39
N ALA A 183 9.43 13.04 -3.07
CA ALA A 183 8.93 11.95 -2.26
C ALA A 183 7.52 11.54 -2.67
N TYR A 184 7.17 10.26 -2.46
CA TYR A 184 5.83 9.73 -2.69
C TYR A 184 5.48 8.68 -1.64
N ALA A 185 4.19 8.36 -1.57
CA ALA A 185 3.67 7.26 -0.78
C ALA A 185 2.92 6.24 -1.66
N THR A 186 3.07 4.96 -1.37
CA THR A 186 2.22 3.90 -1.95
C THR A 186 1.54 3.08 -0.86
N LEU A 187 0.23 2.89 -0.99
CA LEU A 187 -0.58 2.10 -0.08
C LEU A 187 -0.99 0.79 -0.75
N ASN A 188 -0.17 -0.25 -0.54
CA ASN A 188 -0.39 -1.59 -1.06
C ASN A 188 -1.30 -2.37 -0.11
N GLY A 189 -2.58 -2.05 -0.16
CA GLY A 189 -3.65 -2.69 0.59
C GLY A 189 -5.02 -2.45 -0.04
N CYS A 190 -6.02 -3.22 0.39
CA CYS A 190 -7.38 -3.10 -0.13
C CYS A 190 -8.00 -1.72 0.20
N ASN A 191 -8.64 -1.08 -0.77
CA ASN A 191 -9.47 0.12 -0.59
C ASN A 191 -8.75 1.37 -0.04
N GLY A 192 -7.42 1.39 0.08
CA GLY A 192 -6.68 2.54 0.59
C GLY A 192 -6.81 3.81 -0.28
N GLY A 193 -7.23 3.67 -1.54
CA GLY A 193 -7.44 4.78 -2.46
C GLY A 193 -8.72 5.58 -2.24
N PHE A 194 -9.67 5.13 -1.41
CA PHE A 194 -10.93 5.86 -1.23
C PHE A 194 -10.76 7.14 -0.38
N ASN A 195 -10.28 7.02 0.85
CA ASN A 195 -10.04 8.19 1.72
C ASN A 195 -8.58 8.30 2.18
N ILE A 196 -7.89 7.17 2.43
CA ILE A 196 -6.55 7.20 3.04
C ILE A 196 -5.53 7.89 2.13
N ALA A 197 -5.35 7.43 0.89
CA ALA A 197 -4.39 8.01 -0.03
C ALA A 197 -4.66 9.52 -0.31
N PRO A 198 -5.88 9.96 -0.66
CA PRO A 198 -6.13 11.39 -0.87
C PRO A 198 -5.91 12.23 0.39
N GLU A 199 -6.28 11.72 1.57
CA GLU A 199 -6.01 12.42 2.84
C GLU A 199 -4.51 12.48 3.16
N LEU A 200 -3.76 11.38 3.03
CA LEU A 200 -2.31 11.39 3.21
C LEU A 200 -1.63 12.35 2.24
N SER A 201 -2.07 12.42 0.99
CA SER A 201 -1.54 13.39 0.03
C SER A 201 -1.77 14.84 0.49
N THR A 202 -2.92 15.12 1.08
CA THR A 202 -3.23 16.42 1.69
C THR A 202 -2.35 16.71 2.90
N VAL A 203 -2.22 15.71 3.78
CA VAL A 203 -1.53 15.84 5.08
C VAL A 203 -0.02 15.99 4.89
N TRP A 204 0.59 15.20 4.01
CA TRP A 204 2.03 15.18 3.78
C TRP A 204 2.50 16.13 2.67
N GLY A 205 1.60 16.55 1.78
CA GLY A 205 1.98 17.40 0.65
C GLY A 205 2.83 16.68 -0.39
N ILE A 206 2.68 15.35 -0.50
CA ILE A 206 3.35 14.46 -1.47
C ILE A 206 2.31 13.60 -2.19
N PRO A 207 2.62 13.03 -3.37
CA PRO A 207 1.73 12.07 -4.02
C PRO A 207 1.53 10.85 -3.16
N ALA A 208 0.30 10.35 -3.10
CA ALA A 208 -0.01 9.11 -2.42
C ALA A 208 -0.88 8.24 -3.33
N SER A 209 -0.50 6.96 -3.51
CA SER A 209 -1.29 6.01 -4.29
C SER A 209 -2.01 5.01 -3.41
N GLY A 210 -3.15 4.51 -3.88
CA GLY A 210 -3.90 3.47 -3.19
C GLY A 210 -4.85 2.71 -4.11
N SER A 211 -5.19 1.50 -3.70
CA SER A 211 -6.17 0.68 -4.42
C SER A 211 -7.60 1.14 -4.12
N LEU A 212 -8.44 1.26 -5.15
CA LEU A 212 -9.89 1.50 -5.03
C LEU A 212 -10.69 0.20 -5.08
N THR A 213 -10.03 -0.92 -4.77
CA THR A 213 -10.64 -2.25 -4.72
C THR A 213 -9.81 -3.20 -3.85
N SER A 214 -10.00 -4.52 -3.98
CA SER A 214 -9.10 -5.51 -3.39
C SER A 214 -7.68 -5.38 -3.93
N THR A 215 -6.70 -5.87 -3.18
CA THR A 215 -5.38 -6.22 -3.71
C THR A 215 -5.25 -7.74 -3.87
N GLN A 216 -4.23 -8.15 -4.60
CA GLN A 216 -3.91 -9.55 -4.84
C GLN A 216 -2.41 -9.76 -4.78
N PHE A 217 -1.99 -10.88 -4.20
CA PHE A 217 -0.63 -11.34 -4.30
C PHE A 217 -0.40 -12.04 -5.63
N GLU A 218 0.70 -11.68 -6.27
CA GLU A 218 1.17 -12.30 -7.50
C GLU A 218 2.54 -12.91 -7.24
N ARG A 219 2.68 -14.18 -7.61
CA ARG A 219 3.92 -14.94 -7.54
C ARG A 219 4.60 -14.89 -8.89
N LEU A 220 5.92 -14.67 -8.88
CA LEU A 220 6.77 -14.78 -10.05
C LEU A 220 6.71 -16.18 -10.65
N GLN A 221 6.64 -16.23 -11.97
CA GLN A 221 6.62 -17.42 -12.82
C GLN A 221 7.46 -17.18 -14.07
N VAL A 222 7.61 -18.22 -14.90
CA VAL A 222 8.46 -18.24 -16.11
C VAL A 222 8.26 -17.03 -17.04
N ASP A 223 7.04 -16.51 -17.14
CA ASP A 223 6.65 -15.46 -18.10
C ASP A 223 6.07 -14.21 -17.41
N GLY A 224 6.18 -14.09 -16.09
CA GLY A 224 5.74 -12.91 -15.36
C GLY A 224 5.15 -13.20 -13.98
N PHE A 225 4.36 -12.26 -13.47
CA PHE A 225 3.73 -12.37 -12.16
C PHE A 225 2.24 -12.67 -12.27
N TYR A 226 1.79 -13.70 -11.56
CA TYR A 226 0.41 -14.18 -11.63
C TYR A 226 -0.11 -14.56 -10.25
N LYS A 227 -1.43 -14.52 -10.07
CA LYS A 227 -2.05 -15.18 -8.92
C LYS A 227 -1.67 -16.65 -8.91
N LYS A 228 -1.45 -17.20 -7.71
CA LYS A 228 -1.22 -18.64 -7.53
C LYS A 228 -2.30 -19.50 -8.19
N SER A 229 -3.56 -19.05 -8.19
CA SER A 229 -4.69 -19.77 -8.81
C SER A 229 -4.73 -19.71 -10.35
N ASP A 230 -3.98 -18.80 -10.97
CA ASP A 230 -4.12 -18.51 -12.40
C ASP A 230 -3.21 -19.37 -13.28
N ARG A 231 -2.29 -20.14 -12.67
CA ARG A 231 -1.18 -20.85 -13.32
C ARG A 231 -0.74 -22.07 -12.50
N ASP A 232 0.02 -22.97 -13.11
CA ASP A 232 0.50 -24.21 -12.49
C ASP A 232 1.71 -23.96 -11.57
N ASP A 233 1.85 -24.79 -10.53
CA ASP A 233 2.96 -24.72 -9.58
C ASP A 233 4.33 -25.02 -10.22
N SER A 234 4.37 -25.83 -11.29
CA SER A 234 5.56 -26.10 -12.11
C SER A 234 6.12 -24.86 -12.83
N GLN A 235 5.32 -23.80 -12.96
CA GLN A 235 5.75 -22.55 -13.60
C GLN A 235 6.43 -21.58 -12.62
N LYS A 236 6.48 -21.89 -11.32
CA LYS A 236 7.11 -21.03 -10.31
C LYS A 236 8.61 -21.01 -10.51
N LEU A 237 9.18 -19.81 -10.50
CA LEU A 237 10.63 -19.62 -10.50
C LEU A 237 11.18 -19.58 -9.06
N SER A 238 12.39 -20.10 -8.87
CA SER A 238 13.18 -19.97 -7.63
C SER A 238 14.13 -18.78 -7.65
N VAL A 239 14.31 -18.14 -8.81
CA VAL A 239 15.17 -16.97 -9.01
C VAL A 239 14.41 -15.91 -9.80
N ASN A 240 14.47 -14.65 -9.35
CA ASN A 240 13.91 -13.51 -10.05
C ASN A 240 14.93 -12.90 -11.00
N THR A 241 14.77 -13.22 -12.29
CA THR A 241 15.53 -12.65 -13.41
C THR A 241 14.76 -11.59 -14.19
N LEU A 242 13.48 -11.35 -13.87
CA LEU A 242 12.61 -10.45 -14.62
C LEU A 242 12.66 -9.02 -14.06
N SER A 243 12.62 -8.87 -12.74
CA SER A 243 12.49 -7.57 -12.08
C SER A 243 13.82 -6.86 -11.86
N PHE A 244 14.93 -7.60 -11.90
CA PHE A 244 16.27 -7.16 -11.50
C PHE A 244 17.25 -7.34 -12.66
N LYS A 245 18.29 -6.49 -12.70
CA LYS A 245 19.40 -6.65 -13.66
C LYS A 245 20.21 -7.89 -13.33
N ASP A 246 20.51 -8.04 -12.05
CA ASP A 246 21.17 -9.22 -11.51
C ASP A 246 20.14 -10.14 -10.88
N ALA A 247 20.24 -11.43 -11.17
CA ALA A 247 19.29 -12.42 -10.72
C ALA A 247 19.31 -12.55 -9.18
N LEU A 248 18.13 -12.50 -8.54
CA LEU A 248 18.00 -12.64 -7.08
C LEU A 248 17.21 -13.88 -6.68
N ASP A 249 17.71 -14.65 -5.70
CA ASP A 249 17.05 -15.85 -5.18
C ASP A 249 15.73 -15.51 -4.46
N CYS A 250 14.65 -16.23 -4.77
CA CYS A 250 13.35 -16.05 -4.12
C CYS A 250 13.39 -16.17 -2.59
N LYS A 251 14.39 -16.85 -2.02
CA LYS A 251 14.61 -17.00 -0.58
C LYS A 251 14.78 -15.66 0.14
N VAL A 252 15.22 -14.60 -0.54
CA VAL A 252 15.30 -13.25 0.03
C VAL A 252 13.98 -12.47 -0.08
N GLY A 253 12.87 -13.14 -0.44
CA GLY A 253 11.53 -12.55 -0.50
C GLY A 253 11.21 -11.82 -1.80
N VAL A 254 12.00 -11.97 -2.85
CA VAL A 254 11.91 -11.19 -4.10
C VAL A 254 10.98 -11.78 -5.17
N CYS A 255 10.07 -12.68 -4.81
CA CYS A 255 9.23 -13.40 -5.78
C CYS A 255 7.73 -13.26 -5.57
N TRP A 256 7.32 -12.54 -4.53
CA TRP A 256 5.94 -12.12 -4.36
C TRP A 256 5.85 -10.62 -4.48
N ARG A 257 4.83 -10.14 -5.18
CA ARG A 257 4.45 -8.73 -5.19
C ARG A 257 2.97 -8.60 -4.87
N LEU A 258 2.57 -7.42 -4.40
CA LEU A 258 1.17 -7.07 -4.23
C LEU A 258 0.74 -6.09 -5.33
N LYS A 259 -0.40 -6.35 -5.95
CA LYS A 259 -0.98 -5.51 -7.00
C LYS A 259 -2.46 -5.24 -6.73
N THR A 260 -2.99 -4.17 -7.31
CA THR A 260 -4.44 -3.94 -7.32
C THR A 260 -5.13 -5.07 -8.08
N ALA A 261 -6.20 -5.61 -7.50
CA ALA A 261 -6.95 -6.69 -8.09
C ALA A 261 -7.95 -6.21 -9.15
N ARG A 262 -8.14 -7.02 -10.18
CA ARG A 262 -9.14 -6.78 -11.25
C ARG A 262 -10.58 -7.12 -10.88
N LYS A 263 -10.93 -7.11 -9.59
CA LYS A 263 -12.27 -7.46 -9.11
C LYS A 263 -12.65 -6.52 -7.99
N ASN A 264 -13.93 -6.24 -7.84
CA ASN A 264 -14.46 -5.46 -6.72
C ASN A 264 -14.11 -6.08 -5.36
N TYR A 265 -14.01 -5.24 -4.34
CA TYR A 265 -13.82 -5.68 -2.97
C TYR A 265 -15.07 -6.40 -2.44
N SER A 266 -14.87 -7.59 -1.89
CA SER A 266 -15.91 -8.36 -1.20
C SER A 266 -15.26 -9.17 -0.09
N SER A 267 -15.30 -8.66 1.14
CA SER A 267 -14.71 -9.28 2.33
C SER A 267 -15.25 -8.62 3.60
N TYR A 268 -14.45 -8.55 4.67
CA TYR A 268 -14.84 -8.12 6.01
C TYR A 268 -15.66 -6.82 6.06
N TRP A 269 -15.31 -5.80 5.28
CA TRP A 269 -16.02 -4.51 5.35
C TRP A 269 -17.36 -4.51 4.63
N GLY A 270 -17.57 -5.39 3.64
CA GLY A 270 -18.77 -5.42 2.81
C GLY A 270 -18.46 -5.74 1.36
N ASN A 271 -19.40 -5.39 0.46
CA ASN A 271 -19.33 -5.67 -0.96
C ASN A 271 -19.41 -4.37 -1.77
N PHE A 272 -18.34 -4.08 -2.51
CA PHE A 272 -18.11 -2.81 -3.22
C PHE A 272 -18.38 -3.00 -4.72
N LYS A 273 -19.45 -3.72 -5.06
CA LYS A 273 -19.77 -4.08 -6.45
C LYS A 273 -20.10 -2.91 -7.37
N ASP A 274 -20.47 -1.76 -6.80
CA ASP A 274 -21.02 -0.62 -7.56
C ASP A 274 -19.92 0.20 -8.27
N GLY A 275 -18.63 0.00 -7.96
CA GLY A 275 -17.53 0.51 -8.76
C GLY A 275 -16.15 0.41 -8.11
N GLY A 276 -15.10 0.42 -8.95
CA GLY A 276 -13.70 0.37 -8.54
C GLY A 276 -12.74 0.74 -9.68
N LEU A 277 -11.43 0.56 -9.46
CA LEU A 277 -10.38 0.64 -10.49
C LEU A 277 -9.44 -0.56 -10.35
N SER A 278 -9.00 -1.15 -11.47
CA SER A 278 -8.09 -2.31 -11.49
C SER A 278 -6.60 -1.95 -11.41
N PHE A 279 -6.28 -0.72 -11.03
CA PHE A 279 -4.91 -0.22 -10.90
C PHE A 279 -4.80 0.70 -9.67
N PRO A 280 -3.60 0.89 -9.09
CA PRO A 280 -3.40 1.88 -8.03
C PRO A 280 -3.62 3.29 -8.56
N LYS A 281 -4.41 4.12 -7.87
CA LYS A 281 -4.64 5.52 -8.25
C LYS A 281 -3.77 6.44 -7.41
N PHE A 282 -3.03 7.34 -8.05
CA PHE A 282 -2.31 8.43 -7.38
C PHE A 282 -3.21 9.61 -7.08
N PHE A 283 -3.02 10.23 -5.93
CA PHE A 283 -3.63 11.47 -5.51
C PHE A 283 -2.54 12.49 -5.20
N CYS A 284 -2.75 13.73 -5.62
CA CYS A 284 -1.83 14.86 -5.53
C CYS A 284 -2.57 16.08 -4.97
N ASN A 285 -2.99 15.98 -3.70
CA ASN A 285 -3.78 16.97 -2.95
C ASN A 285 -2.93 18.10 -2.37
N PHE A 286 -2.10 18.71 -3.21
CA PHE A 286 -1.23 19.84 -2.88
C PHE A 286 -1.02 20.72 -4.12
N ASP A 287 -0.28 21.82 -4.00
CA ASP A 287 0.11 22.62 -5.17
C ASP A 287 1.13 21.87 -6.04
N ASN A 288 0.72 21.55 -7.26
CA ASN A 288 1.48 20.78 -8.24
C ASN A 288 1.91 21.64 -9.44
N SER A 289 2.09 22.95 -9.23
CA SER A 289 2.55 23.89 -10.25
C SER A 289 3.88 23.48 -10.92
N ASP A 290 4.79 22.83 -10.17
CA ASP A 290 6.10 22.38 -10.64
C ASP A 290 6.14 20.94 -11.21
N LYS A 291 4.98 20.32 -11.37
CA LYS A 291 4.82 18.95 -11.88
C LYS A 291 5.51 17.88 -11.03
N ARG A 292 5.69 18.14 -9.73
CA ARG A 292 6.30 17.18 -8.79
C ARG A 292 5.51 15.88 -8.65
N CYS A 293 4.18 15.92 -8.82
CA CYS A 293 3.31 14.74 -8.82
C CYS A 293 3.71 13.76 -9.92
N GLU A 294 3.74 14.23 -11.17
CA GLU A 294 4.06 13.43 -12.34
C GLU A 294 5.51 12.90 -12.26
N LYS A 295 6.47 13.75 -11.87
CA LYS A 295 7.87 13.33 -11.65
C LYS A 295 7.98 12.24 -10.58
N ALA A 296 7.32 12.39 -9.44
CA ALA A 296 7.36 11.39 -8.37
C ALA A 296 6.65 10.08 -8.75
N MET A 297 5.54 10.15 -9.52
CA MET A 297 4.92 8.97 -10.13
C MET A 297 5.93 8.22 -11.00
N ALA A 298 6.67 8.94 -11.85
CA ALA A 298 7.69 8.32 -12.69
C ALA A 298 8.87 7.72 -11.90
N LEU A 299 9.33 8.40 -10.85
CA LEU A 299 10.34 7.86 -9.93
C LEU A 299 9.88 6.58 -9.23
N GLN A 300 8.62 6.54 -8.81
CA GLN A 300 8.02 5.34 -8.21
C GLN A 300 8.05 4.17 -9.21
N LEU A 301 7.73 4.41 -10.48
CA LEU A 301 7.65 3.37 -11.49
C LEU A 301 9.00 2.70 -11.76
N PHE A 302 10.12 3.44 -11.74
CA PHE A 302 11.46 2.84 -11.89
C PHE A 302 11.77 1.80 -10.82
N SER A 303 11.19 1.95 -9.64
CA SER A 303 11.36 1.04 -8.51
C SER A 303 10.29 -0.05 -8.44
N PHE A 304 9.28 -0.05 -9.33
CA PHE A 304 8.22 -1.04 -9.30
C PHE A 304 8.75 -2.44 -9.69
N PRO A 305 8.48 -3.50 -8.90
CA PRO A 305 8.90 -4.87 -9.22
C PRO A 305 8.07 -5.45 -10.38
N SER A 306 8.53 -5.17 -11.60
CA SER A 306 7.85 -5.48 -12.86
C SER A 306 8.36 -6.75 -13.53
N VAL A 307 7.77 -7.08 -14.68
CA VAL A 307 8.24 -8.12 -15.60
C VAL A 307 9.49 -7.72 -16.41
N LYS A 308 9.99 -6.50 -16.21
CA LYS A 308 11.20 -5.98 -16.87
C LYS A 308 12.00 -5.12 -15.89
N ALA A 309 13.30 -5.39 -15.80
CA ALA A 309 14.24 -4.55 -15.08
C ALA A 309 14.50 -3.26 -15.89
N ILE A 310 14.26 -2.12 -15.26
CA ILE A 310 14.57 -0.80 -15.80
C ILE A 310 15.34 0.03 -14.77
N ASP A 311 16.02 1.08 -15.23
CA ASP A 311 16.65 2.08 -14.38
C ASP A 311 16.36 3.51 -14.88
N LYS A 312 16.94 4.52 -14.23
CA LYS A 312 16.79 5.94 -14.61
C LYS A 312 17.24 6.25 -16.05
N ASN A 313 18.07 5.41 -16.64
CA ASN A 313 18.58 5.54 -18.00
C ASN A 313 17.69 4.81 -19.02
N ALA A 314 16.67 4.06 -18.59
CA ALA A 314 15.77 3.36 -19.49
C ALA A 314 15.18 4.29 -20.56
N ASN A 315 14.95 3.73 -21.73
CA ASN A 315 14.25 4.39 -22.83
C ASN A 315 12.73 4.37 -22.59
N LEU A 316 12.00 5.14 -23.42
CA LEU A 316 10.56 5.29 -23.28
C LEU A 316 9.79 3.97 -23.47
N GLU A 317 10.23 3.07 -24.35
CA GLU A 317 9.52 1.81 -24.61
C GLU A 317 9.67 0.81 -23.46
N ASP A 318 10.84 0.77 -22.82
CA ASP A 318 11.07 -0.03 -21.63
C ASP A 318 10.26 0.49 -20.45
N TYR A 319 10.25 1.82 -20.27
CA TYR A 319 9.41 2.47 -19.27
C TYR A 319 7.92 2.20 -19.50
N LYS A 320 7.43 2.28 -20.76
CA LYS A 320 6.05 1.91 -21.12
C LYS A 320 5.74 0.46 -20.82
N THR A 321 6.67 -0.46 -21.04
CA THR A 321 6.48 -1.89 -20.72
C THR A 321 6.20 -2.06 -19.23
N VAL A 322 6.99 -1.40 -18.37
CA VAL A 322 6.77 -1.41 -16.92
C VAL A 322 5.48 -0.70 -16.53
N LEU A 323 5.14 0.41 -17.19
CA LEU A 323 3.90 1.15 -16.95
C LEU A 323 2.66 0.33 -17.28
N PHE A 324 2.69 -0.41 -18.38
CA PHE A 324 1.61 -1.33 -18.75
C PHE A 324 1.47 -2.44 -17.73
N ASP A 325 2.56 -3.02 -17.23
CA ASP A 325 2.48 -3.95 -16.11
C ASP A 325 1.89 -3.27 -14.87
N TYR A 326 2.29 -2.05 -14.52
CA TYR A 326 1.72 -1.36 -13.36
C TYR A 326 0.20 -1.14 -13.47
N LEU A 327 -0.28 -0.70 -14.64
CA LEU A 327 -1.66 -0.30 -14.87
C LEU A 327 -2.61 -1.44 -15.31
N CYS A 328 -2.09 -2.49 -15.93
CA CYS A 328 -2.88 -3.61 -16.43
C CYS A 328 -2.66 -4.86 -15.57
N SER A 329 -3.73 -5.43 -15.03
CA SER A 329 -3.64 -6.67 -14.26
C SER A 329 -3.34 -7.89 -15.15
N THR A 330 -2.63 -8.88 -14.60
CA THR A 330 -2.50 -10.20 -15.22
C THR A 330 -3.68 -11.09 -14.85
N ALA A 331 -3.85 -12.16 -15.61
CA ALA A 331 -5.02 -13.03 -15.55
C ALA A 331 -4.72 -14.45 -16.03
N LYS A 332 -5.56 -15.41 -15.61
CA LYS A 332 -5.64 -16.73 -16.24
C LYS A 332 -5.82 -16.62 -17.76
N ASP A 333 -6.76 -15.78 -18.21
CA ASP A 333 -6.93 -15.41 -19.62
C ASP A 333 -5.72 -14.60 -20.12
N LYS A 334 -5.00 -15.18 -21.08
CA LYS A 334 -3.79 -14.59 -21.68
C LYS A 334 -4.08 -13.30 -22.46
N ASN A 335 -5.31 -13.09 -22.92
CA ASN A 335 -5.67 -11.90 -23.69
C ASN A 335 -6.01 -10.69 -22.82
N TYR A 336 -6.37 -10.87 -21.55
CA TYR A 336 -6.82 -9.78 -20.68
C TYR A 336 -5.79 -8.64 -20.58
N PHE A 337 -4.52 -8.99 -20.35
CA PHE A 337 -3.43 -8.01 -20.30
C PHE A 337 -3.26 -7.29 -21.63
N LYS A 338 -3.20 -8.04 -22.74
CA LYS A 338 -3.06 -7.49 -24.10
C LYS A 338 -4.21 -6.54 -24.47
N ASN A 339 -5.44 -6.89 -24.11
CA ASN A 339 -6.61 -6.05 -24.33
C ASN A 339 -6.53 -4.74 -23.54
N CYS A 340 -6.04 -4.78 -22.30
CA CYS A 340 -5.79 -3.58 -21.50
C CYS A 340 -4.74 -2.66 -22.17
N VAL A 341 -3.60 -3.22 -22.58
CA VAL A 341 -2.54 -2.47 -23.27
C VAL A 341 -3.05 -1.84 -24.56
N ASN A 342 -3.70 -2.64 -25.42
CA ASN A 342 -4.23 -2.15 -26.69
C ASN A 342 -5.31 -1.09 -26.48
N GLY A 343 -6.17 -1.25 -25.48
CA GLY A 343 -7.20 -0.26 -25.14
C GLY A 343 -6.61 1.09 -24.76
N ILE A 344 -5.55 1.12 -23.94
CA ILE A 344 -4.82 2.36 -23.62
C ILE A 344 -4.20 2.97 -24.88
N LYS A 345 -3.49 2.17 -25.69
CA LYS A 345 -2.85 2.63 -26.93
C LYS A 345 -3.87 3.23 -27.91
N ASN A 346 -5.00 2.56 -28.13
CA ASN A 346 -6.06 3.01 -29.03
C ASN A 346 -6.71 4.32 -28.52
N ALA A 347 -6.95 4.44 -27.20
CA ALA A 347 -7.52 5.65 -26.63
C ALA A 347 -6.59 6.87 -26.76
N ILE A 348 -5.27 6.65 -26.77
CA ILE A 348 -4.26 7.69 -27.02
C ILE A 348 -4.22 8.04 -28.51
N ALA A 349 -4.11 7.04 -29.39
CA ALA A 349 -4.03 7.23 -30.83
C ALA A 349 -5.25 7.99 -31.38
N ASN A 350 -6.43 7.71 -30.84
CA ASN A 350 -7.69 8.35 -31.25
C ASN A 350 -8.01 9.63 -30.46
N ASN A 351 -7.11 10.08 -29.56
CA ASN A 351 -7.28 11.25 -28.69
C ASN A 351 -8.60 11.28 -27.87
N THR A 352 -9.18 10.12 -27.56
CA THR A 352 -10.44 10.05 -26.78
C THR A 352 -10.20 10.08 -25.27
N ASN A 353 -9.04 9.58 -24.82
CA ASN A 353 -8.76 9.21 -23.43
C ASN A 353 -9.74 8.19 -22.83
N ARG A 354 -10.65 7.61 -23.62
CA ARG A 354 -11.73 6.75 -23.12
C ARG A 354 -11.30 5.29 -23.20
N PHE A 355 -11.15 4.65 -22.04
CA PHE A 355 -10.92 3.21 -21.97
C PHE A 355 -11.28 2.65 -20.59
N GLN A 356 -11.90 1.46 -20.59
CA GLN A 356 -12.25 0.73 -19.38
C GLN A 356 -11.53 -0.62 -19.31
N ALA A 357 -10.62 -0.78 -18.36
CA ALA A 357 -10.04 -2.09 -18.04
C ALA A 357 -10.77 -2.81 -16.89
N HIS A 358 -11.41 -2.04 -15.99
CA HIS A 358 -12.07 -2.60 -14.81
C HIS A 358 -13.34 -3.37 -15.21
N PRO A 359 -13.53 -4.61 -14.72
CA PRO A 359 -14.79 -5.33 -14.91
C PRO A 359 -15.91 -4.66 -14.11
N GLY A 360 -16.94 -4.15 -14.81
CA GLY A 360 -18.03 -3.40 -14.19
C GLY A 360 -17.81 -1.88 -14.26
N ASN A 361 -18.36 -1.13 -13.31
CA ASN A 361 -18.31 0.33 -13.33
C ASN A 361 -16.92 0.85 -12.92
N ALA A 362 -16.21 1.53 -13.83
CA ALA A 362 -14.93 2.16 -13.52
C ALA A 362 -15.13 3.56 -12.92
N LEU A 363 -14.58 3.80 -11.74
CA LEU A 363 -14.75 5.09 -11.06
C LEU A 363 -14.16 6.24 -11.87
N GLN A 364 -14.90 7.35 -11.94
CA GLN A 364 -14.37 8.61 -12.44
C GLN A 364 -13.55 9.26 -11.33
N CYS A 365 -12.24 9.41 -11.56
CA CYS A 365 -11.34 10.06 -10.63
C CYS A 365 -10.47 11.11 -11.33
N ASP A 366 -10.00 12.06 -10.55
CA ASP A 366 -8.91 12.96 -10.90
C ASP A 366 -7.75 12.77 -9.90
N PHE A 367 -6.81 13.72 -9.84
CA PHE A 367 -5.71 13.66 -8.88
C PHE A 367 -6.10 14.15 -7.48
N LYS A 368 -7.33 14.61 -7.25
CA LYS A 368 -7.79 15.07 -5.94
C LYS A 368 -8.68 14.05 -5.25
N GLY A 369 -9.51 13.34 -6.02
CA GLY A 369 -10.40 12.32 -5.49
C GLY A 369 -11.13 11.51 -6.57
N CYS A 370 -12.14 10.76 -6.13
CA CYS A 370 -13.01 9.97 -6.97
C CYS A 370 -14.48 10.34 -6.71
N ASN A 371 -15.32 10.28 -7.75
CA ASN A 371 -16.76 10.40 -7.59
C ASN A 371 -17.36 9.10 -7.02
N ALA A 372 -17.10 8.84 -5.75
CA ALA A 372 -17.60 7.69 -5.02
C ALA A 372 -17.72 8.03 -3.52
N ARG A 373 -18.68 7.42 -2.84
CA ARG A 373 -18.83 7.50 -1.38
C ARG A 373 -19.03 6.12 -0.79
N ILE A 374 -18.50 5.89 0.39
CA ILE A 374 -18.71 4.62 1.08
C ILE A 374 -19.76 4.81 2.15
N LYS A 375 -20.83 4.01 2.07
CA LYS A 375 -21.92 4.00 3.03
C LYS A 375 -21.94 2.69 3.78
N CYS A 376 -21.85 2.76 5.10
CA CYS A 376 -21.94 1.61 6.00
C CYS A 376 -23.14 1.74 6.92
N LYS A 377 -23.63 0.61 7.43
CA LYS A 377 -24.51 0.63 8.61
C LYS A 377 -23.65 0.86 9.85
N LYS A 378 -24.18 1.62 10.82
CA LYS A 378 -23.55 1.74 12.14
C LYS A 378 -23.74 0.44 12.93
N LYS A 379 -22.83 0.15 13.85
CA LYS A 379 -23.03 -0.92 14.85
C LYS A 379 -24.18 -0.53 15.79
N ILE A 380 -24.87 -1.53 16.35
CA ILE A 380 -25.92 -1.33 17.36
C ILE A 380 -25.27 -0.99 18.72
N PHE A 381 -24.12 -1.61 19.02
CA PHE A 381 -23.30 -1.32 20.18
C PHE A 381 -21.86 -1.00 19.75
N GLY A 382 -21.25 0.01 20.37
CA GLY A 382 -19.89 0.48 20.09
C GLY A 382 -19.80 1.51 18.94
N SER A 383 -18.58 2.02 18.71
CA SER A 383 -18.28 2.99 17.66
C SER A 383 -17.91 2.32 16.32
N GLY A 384 -18.12 3.05 15.22
CA GLY A 384 -17.66 2.67 13.88
C GLY A 384 -18.65 1.86 13.02
N PRO A 385 -18.24 1.53 11.79
CA PRO A 385 -19.06 0.80 10.83
C PRO A 385 -19.23 -0.68 11.23
N ARG A 386 -20.41 -1.24 10.97
CA ARG A 386 -20.66 -2.68 11.10
C ARG A 386 -19.96 -3.43 9.98
N GLY A 387 -19.14 -4.43 10.31
CA GLY A 387 -18.54 -5.35 9.34
C GLY A 387 -19.59 -5.96 8.41
N GLY A 388 -19.23 -6.15 7.15
CA GLY A 388 -20.09 -6.71 6.10
C GLY A 388 -21.16 -5.75 5.58
N SER A 389 -21.28 -4.54 6.13
CA SER A 389 -22.40 -3.63 5.83
C SER A 389 -22.08 -2.49 4.87
N CYS A 390 -20.81 -2.32 4.52
CA CYS A 390 -20.37 -1.21 3.68
C CYS A 390 -20.59 -1.49 2.19
N LYS A 391 -20.97 -0.45 1.47
CA LYS A 391 -21.09 -0.42 0.01
C LYS A 391 -20.54 0.87 -0.56
N VAL A 392 -20.02 0.80 -1.79
CA VAL A 392 -19.68 1.97 -2.59
C VAL A 392 -20.96 2.51 -3.20
N ILE A 393 -21.13 3.83 -3.19
CA ILE A 393 -22.19 4.56 -3.87
C ILE A 393 -21.52 5.45 -4.90
N THR A 394 -21.85 5.23 -6.16
CA THR A 394 -21.30 5.95 -7.31
C THR A 394 -22.33 6.00 -8.42
N THR A 395 -22.18 6.94 -9.34
CA THR A 395 -22.89 6.92 -10.62
C THR A 395 -22.17 5.99 -11.60
N VAL A 396 -22.91 5.47 -12.59
CA VAL A 396 -22.32 4.74 -13.72
C VAL A 396 -21.46 5.70 -14.53
N ASN A 397 -20.24 5.30 -14.83
CA ASN A 397 -19.32 6.05 -15.68
C ASN A 397 -19.39 5.51 -17.12
N SER A 398 -20.17 6.17 -17.97
CA SER A 398 -20.30 5.79 -19.38
C SER A 398 -19.07 6.15 -20.22
N ASN A 399 -18.18 7.01 -19.72
CA ASN A 399 -17.01 7.52 -20.45
C ASN A 399 -15.75 7.49 -19.58
N PRO A 400 -15.23 6.30 -19.22
CA PRO A 400 -14.13 6.18 -18.29
C PRO A 400 -12.83 6.71 -18.88
N THR A 401 -12.28 7.74 -18.23
CA THR A 401 -11.03 8.42 -18.65
C THR A 401 -9.86 8.24 -17.68
N THR A 402 -10.14 7.76 -16.46
CA THR A 402 -9.18 7.71 -15.36
C THR A 402 -7.90 6.95 -15.71
N LEU A 403 -8.02 5.77 -16.33
CA LEU A 403 -6.86 4.91 -16.64
C LEU A 403 -5.90 5.57 -17.65
N VAL A 404 -6.43 6.16 -18.72
CA VAL A 404 -5.61 6.80 -19.76
C VAL A 404 -4.98 8.10 -19.24
N ARG A 405 -5.69 8.85 -18.39
CA ARG A 405 -5.13 10.01 -17.70
C ARG A 405 -3.96 9.62 -16.80
N GLU A 406 -4.09 8.53 -16.05
CA GLU A 406 -3.01 8.03 -15.20
C GLU A 406 -1.78 7.67 -16.05
N TYR A 407 -1.98 6.90 -17.14
CA TYR A 407 -0.92 6.58 -18.08
C TYR A 407 -0.22 7.84 -18.61
N LYS A 408 -0.97 8.85 -19.06
CA LYS A 408 -0.40 10.10 -19.58
C LYS A 408 0.45 10.84 -18.54
N ALA A 409 0.03 10.87 -17.29
CA ALA A 409 0.79 11.50 -16.21
C ALA A 409 2.12 10.79 -15.92
N PHE A 410 2.16 9.45 -15.97
CA PHE A 410 3.42 8.72 -15.87
C PHE A 410 4.37 9.00 -17.04
N ILE A 411 3.84 9.15 -18.27
CA ILE A 411 4.65 9.49 -19.45
C ILE A 411 5.18 10.93 -19.35
N GLU A 412 4.34 11.88 -18.96
CA GLU A 412 4.75 13.28 -18.72
C GLU A 412 5.85 13.33 -17.65
N GLY A 413 5.67 12.62 -16.54
CA GLY A 413 6.67 12.51 -15.48
C GLY A 413 8.00 11.97 -15.95
N PHE A 414 8.00 10.93 -16.77
CA PHE A 414 9.22 10.36 -17.36
C PHE A 414 9.93 11.37 -18.26
N GLN A 415 9.18 12.08 -19.11
CA GLN A 415 9.73 13.11 -20.00
C GLN A 415 10.34 14.28 -19.22
N LEU A 416 9.72 14.68 -18.10
CA LEU A 416 10.21 15.77 -17.25
C LEU A 416 11.44 15.40 -16.39
N LEU A 417 11.81 14.12 -16.31
CA LEU A 417 12.99 13.63 -15.60
C LEU A 417 14.19 13.40 -16.53
N LYS A 418 13.98 13.41 -17.84
CA LYS A 418 15.02 13.39 -18.86
C LYS A 418 15.40 14.82 -19.21
#